data_AF-A0A958XDD0-F1
#
_entry.id   AF-A0A958XDD0-F1
#
_cell.length_a   1.000
_cell.length_b   1.000
_cell.length_c   1.000
_cell.angle_alpha   90.00
_cell.angle_beta   90.00
_cell.angle_gamma   90.00
#
_symmetry.space_group_name_H-M   'P 1'
#
loop_
_entity.id
_entity.type
_entity.pdbx_description
1 polymer ?
#
loop_
_entity_poly.entity_id
_entity_poly.type
_entity_poly.pdbx_seq_one_letter_code
_entity_poly.pdbx_strand_id
1 'polypeptide(L)'
;CGGLGLISMYFASSPEFLIFSMVGVGIAWASILAMPYAMLAGSLPAHKMGVYMGIFNFFITIPQIVSGIINRPIVHNLFGNKAIYAIVMAGVLFLVAAASVSFVEDKDDVVTA
;
A
#
# COMPACT_ATOMS: atom_id res chain seq x y z
N CYS A 1 -5.33 -2.54 -9.49
CA CYS A 1 -4.85 -3.94 -9.61
C CYS A 1 -4.60 -4.59 -8.25
N GLY A 2 -3.82 -4.01 -7.33
CA GLY A 2 -3.50 -4.65 -6.04
C GLY A 2 -4.70 -4.98 -5.14
N GLY A 3 -5.77 -4.16 -5.14
CA GLY A 3 -6.96 -4.43 -4.33
C GLY A 3 -7.75 -5.64 -4.81
N LEU A 4 -7.89 -5.77 -6.14
CA LEU A 4 -8.44 -6.96 -6.78
C LEU A 4 -7.53 -8.19 -6.56
N GLY A 5 -6.21 -8.01 -6.55
CA GLY A 5 -5.26 -9.07 -6.20
C GLY A 5 -5.49 -9.61 -4.79
N LEU A 6 -5.60 -8.74 -3.78
CA LEU A 6 -5.88 -9.15 -2.40
C LEU A 6 -7.23 -9.88 -2.26
N ILE A 7 -8.27 -9.41 -2.94
CA ILE A 7 -9.60 -10.06 -2.92
C ILE A 7 -9.57 -11.41 -3.66
N SER A 8 -8.83 -11.53 -4.77
CA SER A 8 -8.76 -12.77 -5.54
C SER A 8 -8.11 -13.92 -4.78
N MET A 9 -7.34 -13.65 -3.72
CA MET A 9 -6.79 -14.69 -2.83
C MET A 9 -7.87 -15.49 -2.11
N TYR A 10 -9.05 -14.92 -1.85
CA TYR A 10 -10.16 -15.63 -1.23
C TYR A 10 -10.75 -16.72 -2.14
N PHE A 11 -10.75 -16.48 -3.46
CA PHE A 11 -11.25 -17.41 -4.45
C PHE A 11 -10.16 -18.35 -5.00
N ALA A 12 -8.93 -18.24 -4.47
CA ALA A 12 -7.81 -19.05 -4.91
C ALA A 12 -7.93 -20.49 -4.38
N SER A 13 -8.46 -21.39 -5.20
CA SER A 13 -8.54 -22.82 -4.90
C SER A 13 -7.22 -23.59 -5.14
N SER A 14 -6.27 -23.00 -5.88
CA SER A 14 -4.98 -23.62 -6.20
C SER A 14 -3.79 -22.67 -5.95
N PRO A 15 -2.60 -23.20 -5.61
CA PRO A 15 -1.40 -22.40 -5.37
C PRO A 15 -0.97 -21.55 -6.57
N GLU A 16 -1.22 -22.03 -7.79
CA GLU A 16 -0.90 -21.35 -9.04
C GLU A 16 -1.71 -20.05 -9.20
N PHE A 17 -2.96 -20.04 -8.72
CA PHE A 17 -3.82 -18.85 -8.76
C PHE A 17 -3.35 -17.76 -7.78
N LEU A 18 -2.71 -18.15 -6.68
CA LEU A 18 -2.09 -17.19 -5.76
C LEU A 18 -0.92 -16.44 -6.40
N ILE A 19 -0.17 -17.07 -7.30
CA ILE A 19 0.96 -16.41 -7.99
C ILE A 19 0.42 -15.25 -8.83
N PHE A 20 -0.66 -15.46 -9.57
CA PHE A 20 -1.29 -14.41 -10.37
C PHE A 20 -1.78 -13.24 -9.52
N SER A 21 -2.40 -13.55 -8.38
CA SER A 21 -2.81 -12.56 -7.39
C SER A 21 -1.62 -11.74 -6.85
N MET A 22 -0.49 -12.40 -6.55
CA MET A 22 0.72 -11.75 -6.04
C MET A 22 1.42 -10.87 -7.06
N VAL A 23 1.32 -11.16 -8.36
CA VAL A 23 1.80 -10.24 -9.41
C VAL A 23 1.03 -8.92 -9.33
N GLY A 24 -0.30 -8.96 -9.20
CA GLY A 24 -1.13 -7.77 -9.08
C GLY A 24 -0.84 -6.96 -7.82
N VAL A 25 -0.57 -7.62 -6.69
CA VAL A 25 -0.14 -6.98 -5.45
C VAL A 25 1.26 -6.37 -5.58
N GLY A 26 2.20 -7.09 -6.21
CA GLY A 26 3.57 -6.63 -6.42
C GLY A 26 3.65 -5.35 -7.25
N ILE A 27 2.87 -5.28 -8.34
CA ILE A 27 2.77 -4.06 -9.16
C ILE A 27 2.28 -2.88 -8.31
N ALA A 28 1.19 -3.08 -7.55
CA ALA A 28 0.64 -2.01 -6.73
C ALA A 28 1.62 -1.55 -5.64
N TRP A 29 2.31 -2.49 -4.99
CA TRP A 29 3.27 -2.18 -3.94
C TRP A 29 4.48 -1.41 -4.45
N ALA A 30 5.03 -1.81 -5.61
CA ALA A 30 6.14 -1.10 -6.26
C ALA A 30 5.75 0.35 -6.61
N SER A 31 4.54 0.57 -7.12
CA SER A 31 4.06 1.92 -7.45
C SER A 31 3.90 2.83 -6.22
N ILE A 32 3.37 2.31 -5.10
CA ILE A 32 3.18 3.08 -3.86
C ILE A 32 4.51 3.53 -3.28
N LEU A 33 5.56 2.71 -3.39
CA LEU A 33 6.89 3.08 -2.91
C LEU A 33 7.61 4.05 -3.86
N ALA A 34 7.51 3.82 -5.17
CA ALA A 34 8.25 4.57 -6.18
C ALA A 34 7.81 6.05 -6.28
N MET A 35 6.50 6.32 -6.31
CA MET A 35 5.97 7.67 -6.54
C MET A 35 6.42 8.70 -5.48
N PRO A 36 6.21 8.48 -4.16
CA PRO A 36 6.62 9.45 -3.17
C PRO A 36 8.14 9.58 -3.06
N TYR A 37 8.90 8.48 -3.25
CA TYR A 37 10.36 8.51 -3.34
C TYR A 37 10.83 9.41 -4.48
N ALA A 38 10.22 9.31 -5.67
CA ALA A 38 10.57 10.11 -6.83
C ALA A 38 10.24 11.60 -6.59
N MET A 39 9.06 11.91 -6.03
CA MET A 39 8.66 13.28 -5.71
C MET A 39 9.59 13.94 -4.67
N LEU A 40 9.97 13.20 -3.62
CA LEU A 40 10.91 13.69 -2.61
C LEU A 40 12.33 13.85 -3.16
N ALA A 41 12.83 12.86 -3.92
CA ALA A 41 14.18 12.92 -4.47
C ALA A 41 14.38 14.15 -5.39
N GLY A 42 13.36 14.53 -6.17
CA GLY A 42 13.41 15.71 -7.04
C GLY A 42 13.40 17.05 -6.29
N SER A 43 12.90 17.09 -5.06
CA SER A 43 12.71 18.33 -4.28
C SER A 43 13.78 18.56 -3.21
N LEU A 44 14.69 17.60 -3.00
CA LEU A 44 15.63 17.60 -1.87
C LEU A 44 17.05 18.03 -2.27
N PRO A 45 17.74 18.86 -1.46
CA PRO A 45 19.14 19.23 -1.70
C PRO A 45 20.07 18.02 -1.55
N ALA A 46 20.88 17.76 -2.58
CA ALA A 46 21.75 16.57 -2.69
C ALA A 46 22.65 16.33 -1.47
N HIS A 47 23.16 17.39 -0.83
CA HIS A 47 24.02 17.31 0.35
C HIS A 47 23.34 16.69 1.59
N LYS A 48 22.00 16.69 1.66
CA LYS A 48 21.23 16.15 2.81
C LYS A 48 20.26 15.04 2.40
N MET A 49 20.37 14.53 1.16
CA MET A 49 19.45 13.54 0.62
C MET A 49 19.32 12.31 1.54
N GLY A 50 20.43 11.77 2.05
CA GLY A 50 20.39 10.61 2.96
C GLY A 50 19.59 10.85 4.25
N VAL A 51 19.67 12.04 4.85
CA VAL A 51 18.96 12.37 6.10
C VAL A 51 17.46 12.48 5.84
N TYR A 52 17.06 13.21 4.79
CA TYR A 52 15.65 13.39 4.46
C TYR A 52 14.99 12.11 3.96
N MET A 53 15.71 11.29 3.21
CA MET A 53 15.22 9.98 2.78
C MET A 53 15.08 9.01 3.96
N GLY A 54 15.97 9.09 4.97
CA GLY A 54 15.83 8.38 6.23
C GLY A 54 14.55 8.77 6.99
N ILE A 55 14.29 10.07 7.14
CA ILE A 55 13.09 10.60 7.79
C ILE A 55 11.82 10.13 7.07
N PHE A 56 11.80 10.14 5.73
CA PHE A 56 10.67 9.64 4.95
C PHE A 56 10.38 8.15 5.23
N ASN A 57 11.41 7.30 5.29
CA ASN A 57 11.20 5.89 5.63
C ASN A 57 10.64 5.68 7.04
N PHE A 58 10.95 6.54 8.01
CA PHE A 58 10.33 6.48 9.33
C PHE A 58 8.82 6.68 9.24
N PHE A 59 8.35 7.60 8.39
CA PHE A 59 6.91 7.82 8.18
C PHE A 59 6.21 6.65 7.47
N ILE A 60 6.91 5.83 6.69
CA ILE A 60 6.34 4.58 6.14
C ILE A 60 6.33 3.48 7.21
N THR A 61 7.43 3.36 7.96
CA THR A 61 7.65 2.21 8.85
C THR A 61 6.84 2.31 10.14
N ILE A 62 6.68 3.51 10.71
CA ILE A 62 5.94 3.71 11.96
C ILE A 62 4.47 3.26 11.81
N PRO A 63 3.69 3.73 10.83
CA PRO A 63 2.33 3.23 10.58
C PRO A 63 2.29 1.72 10.29
N GLN A 64 3.31 1.17 9.63
CA GLN A 64 3.40 -0.26 9.35
C GLN A 64 3.59 -1.09 10.63
N ILE A 65 4.43 -0.64 11.56
CA ILE A 65 4.61 -1.27 12.88
C ILE A 65 3.30 -1.22 13.66
N VAL A 66 2.67 -0.04 13.72
CA VAL A 66 1.39 0.15 14.41
C VAL A 66 0.32 -0.78 13.81
N SER A 67 0.22 -0.85 12.49
CA SER A 67 -0.69 -1.77 11.78
C SER A 67 -0.37 -3.23 12.09
N GLY A 68 0.91 -3.61 12.16
CA GLY A 68 1.31 -4.98 12.51
C GLY A 68 0.90 -5.39 13.93
N ILE A 69 0.92 -4.45 14.88
CA ILE A 69 0.46 -4.68 16.26
C ILE A 69 -1.08 -4.77 16.31
N ILE A 70 -1.78 -3.87 15.62
CA ILE A 70 -3.25 -3.78 15.61
C ILE A 70 -3.89 -4.96 14.86
N ASN A 71 -3.23 -5.51 13.84
CA ASN A 71 -3.79 -6.60 13.05
C ASN A 71 -3.97 -7.90 13.85
N ARG A 72 -3.13 -8.15 14.88
CA ARG A 72 -3.25 -9.35 15.73
C ARG A 72 -4.60 -9.46 16.45
N PRO A 73 -5.05 -8.46 17.23
CA PRO A 73 -6.36 -8.53 17.89
C PRO A 73 -7.53 -8.48 16.89
N ILE A 74 -7.38 -7.80 15.74
CA ILE A 74 -8.44 -7.79 14.71
C ILE A 74 -8.68 -9.20 14.16
N VAL A 75 -7.62 -9.94 13.81
CA VAL A 75 -7.75 -11.32 13.31
C VAL A 75 -8.30 -12.26 14.38
N HIS A 76 -7.88 -12.09 15.64
CA HIS A 76 -8.32 -12.93 16.73
C HIS A 76 -9.80 -12.69 17.11
N ASN A 77 -10.19 -11.43 17.33
CA ASN A 77 -11.50 -11.07 17.87
C ASN A 77 -12.58 -10.91 16.80
N LEU A 78 -12.23 -10.37 15.62
CA LEU A 78 -13.20 -10.02 14.59
C LEU A 78 -13.39 -11.12 13.55
N PHE A 79 -12.33 -11.88 13.27
CA PHE A 79 -12.31 -12.87 12.19
C PHE A 79 -12.20 -14.32 12.66
N GLY A 80 -12.27 -14.58 13.98
CA GLY A 80 -12.27 -15.93 14.53
C GLY A 80 -11.03 -16.74 14.11
N ASN A 81 -9.86 -16.10 14.10
CA ASN A 81 -8.57 -16.69 13.71
C ASN A 81 -8.42 -17.04 12.21
N LYS A 82 -9.34 -16.60 11.34
CA LYS A 82 -9.25 -16.82 9.89
C LYS A 82 -8.58 -15.64 9.20
N ALA A 83 -7.26 -15.73 9.00
CA ALA A 83 -6.44 -14.67 8.39
C ALA A 83 -6.91 -14.24 6.98
N ILE A 84 -7.57 -15.13 6.23
CA ILE A 84 -8.06 -14.82 4.88
C ILE A 84 -9.05 -13.65 4.85
N TYR A 85 -9.91 -13.51 5.86
CA TYR A 85 -10.88 -12.41 5.90
C TYR A 85 -10.23 -11.05 6.15
N ALA A 86 -9.10 -11.02 6.87
CA ALA A 86 -8.33 -9.80 7.05
C ALA A 86 -7.66 -9.35 5.73
N ILE A 87 -7.21 -10.31 4.91
CA ILE A 87 -6.65 -10.01 3.57
C ILE A 87 -7.74 -9.46 2.63
N VAL A 88 -8.94 -10.05 2.65
CA VAL A 88 -10.08 -9.53 1.87
C VAL A 88 -10.46 -8.13 2.32
N MET A 89 -10.54 -7.89 3.64
CA MET A 89 -10.79 -6.56 4.19
C MET A 89 -9.74 -5.55 3.73
N ALA A 90 -8.45 -5.91 3.75
CA ALA A 90 -7.38 -5.06 3.23
C ALA A 90 -7.57 -4.76 1.74
N GLY A 91 -7.97 -5.75 0.94
CA GLY A 91 -8.29 -5.56 -0.48
C GLY A 91 -9.45 -4.60 -0.72
N VAL A 92 -10.53 -4.70 0.07
CA VAL A 92 -11.67 -3.78 0.00
C VAL A 92 -11.26 -2.36 0.39
N LEU A 93 -10.54 -2.19 1.50
CA LEU A 93 -10.02 -0.88 1.93
C LEU A 93 -9.11 -0.26 0.88
N PHE A 94 -8.31 -1.08 0.19
CA PHE A 94 -7.42 -0.60 -0.85
C PHE A 94 -8.17 -0.16 -2.13
N LEU A 95 -9.31 -0.81 -2.45
CA LEU A 95 -10.22 -0.32 -3.50
C LEU A 95 -10.92 0.98 -3.10
N VAL A 96 -11.37 1.08 -1.84
CA VAL A 96 -11.97 2.32 -1.32
C VAL A 96 -10.95 3.45 -1.37
N ALA A 97 -9.69 3.21 -0.98
CA ALA A 97 -8.63 4.21 -1.09
C ALA A 97 -8.41 4.66 -2.55
N ALA A 98 -8.37 3.74 -3.51
CA ALA A 98 -8.27 4.06 -4.93
C ALA A 98 -9.45 4.91 -5.43
N ALA A 99 -10.67 4.58 -4.99
CA ALA A 99 -11.85 5.38 -5.30
C ALA A 99 -11.77 6.78 -4.67
N SER A 100 -11.38 6.88 -3.40
CA SER A 100 -11.22 8.16 -2.70
C SER A 100 -10.19 9.06 -3.35
N VAL A 101 -9.04 8.52 -3.79
CA VAL A 101 -8.02 9.29 -4.52
C VAL A 101 -8.54 9.78 -5.87
N SER A 102 -9.44 9.04 -6.51
CA SER A 102 -10.04 9.47 -7.79
C SER A 102 -10.99 10.68 -7.64
N PHE A 103 -11.45 10.97 -6.43
CA PHE A 103 -12.25 12.17 -6.13
C PHE A 103 -11.40 13.38 -5.73
N VAL A 104 -10.08 13.22 -5.59
CA VAL A 104 -9.19 14.34 -5.31
C VAL A 104 -8.88 15.04 -6.63
N GLU A 105 -9.40 16.26 -6.79
CA GLU A 105 -8.93 17.18 -7.83
C GLU A 105 -7.52 17.65 -7.47
N ASP A 106 -6.53 17.12 -8.20
CA ASP A 106 -5.19 17.69 -8.20
C ASP A 106 -5.26 19.00 -8.99
N LYS A 107 -5.02 20.14 -8.33
CA LYS A 107 -4.78 21.39 -9.05
C LYS A 107 -3.34 21.32 -9.51
N ASP A 108 -3.14 20.85 -10.74
CA ASP A 108 -1.84 20.85 -11.39
C ASP A 108 -1.19 22.24 -11.21
N ASP A 109 -0.16 22.33 -10.38
CA ASP A 109 0.72 23.48 -10.42
C ASP A 109 1.44 23.43 -11.77
N VAL A 110 1.22 24.46 -12.59
CA VAL A 110 1.85 24.59 -13.91
C VAL A 110 3.36 24.48 -13.72
N VAL A 111 3.94 23.40 -14.21
CA VAL A 111 5.40 23.21 -14.27
C VAL A 111 5.94 24.27 -15.22
N THR A 112 6.28 25.45 -14.69
CA THR A 112 7.13 26.41 -15.39
C THR A 112 8.51 25.79 -15.53
N ALA A 113 8.75 25.25 -16.72
CA ALA A 113 10.07 24.86 -17.23
C ALA A 113 11.01 26.06 -17.29
#